data_AF-R9LM75-F1
#
_entry.id   AF-R9LM75-F1
#
_cell.length_a   1.000
_cell.length_b   1.000
_cell.length_c   1.000
_cell.angle_alpha   90.00
_cell.angle_beta   90.00
_cell.angle_gamma   90.00
#
_symmetry.space_group_name_H-M   'P 1'
#
loop_
_entity.id
_entity.type
_entity.pdbx_description
1 polymer ?
#
loop_
_entity_poly.entity_id
_entity_poly.type
_entity_poly.pdbx_seq_one_letter_code
_entity_poly.pdbx_strand_id
1 'polypeptide(L)'
;MNVQSQNTKVDLIENATSFLGLSSYGKIMVGDKAFEYYNDRNPKDFIQIPWEEVDYVSASVYFKGKWIPRYAIATKTNGMYTFASKEPLKVLKAMKKYVPADRLLKSLTFFQVIKRGLAKKKVDA
;
A
#
# COMPACT_ATOMS: atom_id res chain seq x y z
N MET A 1 -6.00 -25.21 -10.61
CA MET A 1 -6.86 -24.05 -10.34
C MET A 1 -6.12 -22.82 -10.87
N ASN A 2 -6.71 -22.12 -11.84
CA ASN A 2 -6.15 -20.89 -12.39
C ASN A 2 -6.58 -19.74 -11.47
N VAL A 3 -5.68 -18.80 -11.20
CA VAL A 3 -6.04 -17.59 -10.46
C VAL A 3 -6.85 -16.68 -11.37
N GLN A 4 -7.94 -16.11 -10.86
CA GLN A 4 -8.76 -15.14 -11.55
C GLN A 4 -8.85 -13.85 -10.72
N SER A 5 -8.79 -12.72 -11.40
CA SER A 5 -8.98 -11.41 -10.77
C SER A 5 -10.39 -11.28 -10.22
N GLN A 6 -10.52 -10.63 -9.06
CA GLN A 6 -11.80 -10.24 -8.50
C GLN A 6 -12.36 -9.01 -9.21
N ASN A 7 -11.47 -8.16 -9.74
CA ASN A 7 -11.85 -6.95 -10.45
C ASN A 7 -12.60 -7.26 -11.75
N THR A 8 -13.69 -6.55 -11.99
CA THR A 8 -14.42 -6.54 -13.25
C THR A 8 -14.00 -5.39 -14.16
N LYS A 9 -13.36 -4.36 -13.58
CA LYS A 9 -12.75 -3.25 -14.29
C LYS A 9 -11.38 -2.94 -13.70
N VAL A 10 -10.40 -2.75 -14.57
CA VAL A 10 -9.04 -2.40 -14.19
C VAL A 10 -8.77 -0.92 -14.46
N ASP A 11 -8.32 -0.21 -13.43
CA ASP A 11 -7.98 1.21 -13.50
C ASP A 11 -6.48 1.43 -13.73
N LEU A 12 -5.64 0.55 -13.20
CA LEU A 12 -4.18 0.63 -13.32
C LEU A 12 -3.54 -0.75 -13.23
N ILE A 13 -2.51 -0.98 -14.04
CA ILE A 13 -1.54 -2.07 -13.86
C ILE A 13 -0.15 -1.45 -13.77
N GLU A 14 0.66 -1.89 -12.79
CA GLU A 14 2.01 -1.37 -12.59
C GLU A 14 2.97 -2.48 -12.17
N ASN A 15 4.21 -2.44 -12.66
CA ASN A 15 5.26 -3.36 -12.23
C ASN A 15 5.69 -3.05 -10.79
N ALA A 16 5.81 -4.09 -9.99
CA ALA A 16 5.95 -3.96 -8.55
C ALA A 16 6.78 -5.08 -7.94
N THR A 17 7.15 -4.84 -6.69
CA THR A 17 7.76 -5.83 -5.80
C THR A 17 6.85 -5.99 -4.59
N SER A 18 6.45 -7.22 -4.29
CA SER A 18 5.84 -7.57 -3.01
C SER A 18 6.93 -7.91 -2.00
N PHE A 19 6.75 -7.48 -0.75
CA PHE A 19 7.62 -7.83 0.37
C PHE A 19 6.95 -8.82 1.34
N LEU A 20 5.89 -9.51 0.91
CA LEU A 20 5.29 -10.59 1.69
C LEU A 20 6.21 -11.82 1.68
N GLY A 21 6.73 -12.21 2.84
CA GLY A 21 7.70 -13.31 2.93
C GLY A 21 9.01 -12.97 2.20
N LEU A 22 9.43 -13.82 1.26
CA LEU A 22 10.55 -13.50 0.36
C LEU A 22 10.08 -12.51 -0.71
N SER A 23 10.85 -11.45 -0.91
CA SER A 23 10.49 -10.43 -1.89
C SER A 23 10.33 -11.03 -3.29
N SER A 24 9.21 -10.74 -3.95
CA SER A 24 8.91 -11.22 -5.29
C SER A 24 8.64 -10.05 -6.23
N TYR A 25 8.94 -10.24 -7.53
CA TYR A 25 8.59 -9.29 -8.59
C TYR A 25 7.30 -9.73 -9.26
N GLY A 26 6.51 -8.75 -9.66
CA GLY A 26 5.19 -8.98 -10.21
C GLY A 26 4.52 -7.72 -10.68
N LYS A 27 3.20 -7.79 -10.81
CA LYS A 27 2.36 -6.68 -11.21
C LYS A 27 1.28 -6.41 -10.18
N ILE A 28 1.14 -5.14 -9.82
CA ILE A 28 -0.03 -4.64 -9.10
C ILE A 28 -1.13 -4.35 -10.11
N MET A 29 -2.36 -4.68 -9.73
CA MET A 29 -3.58 -4.31 -10.42
C MET A 29 -4.50 -3.59 -9.42
N VAL A 30 -4.88 -2.37 -9.75
CA VAL A 30 -5.90 -1.60 -9.01
C VAL A 30 -7.16 -1.61 -9.87
N GLY A 31 -8.26 -2.11 -9.32
CA GLY A 31 -9.54 -2.16 -10.01
C GLY A 31 -10.73 -1.84 -9.13
N ASP A 32 -11.91 -2.08 -9.64
CA ASP A 32 -13.19 -1.69 -9.01
C ASP A 32 -13.51 -2.39 -7.70
N LYS A 33 -12.96 -3.59 -7.44
CA LYS A 33 -13.28 -4.39 -6.26
C LYS A 33 -12.11 -4.62 -5.31
N ALA A 34 -10.89 -4.68 -5.82
CA ALA A 34 -9.72 -5.05 -5.05
C ALA A 34 -8.43 -4.38 -5.53
N PHE A 35 -7.50 -4.24 -4.59
CA PHE A 35 -6.08 -4.16 -4.88
C PHE A 35 -5.53 -5.57 -5.04
N GLU A 36 -4.81 -5.84 -6.13
CA GLU A 36 -4.26 -7.17 -6.39
C GLU A 36 -2.78 -7.10 -6.77
N TYR A 37 -2.05 -8.18 -6.47
CA TYR A 37 -0.68 -8.40 -6.89
C TYR A 37 -0.53 -9.82 -7.42
N TYR A 38 0.17 -9.96 -8.55
CA TYR A 38 0.45 -11.24 -9.19
C TYR A 38 1.96 -11.40 -9.39
N ASN A 39 2.53 -12.47 -8.85
CA ASN A 39 3.95 -12.80 -9.01
C ASN A 39 4.25 -13.27 -10.45
N ASP A 40 5.27 -12.69 -11.08
CA ASP A 40 5.66 -13.02 -12.46
C ASP A 40 6.22 -14.45 -12.61
N ARG A 41 6.81 -15.00 -11.54
CA ARG A 41 7.44 -16.33 -11.55
C ARG A 41 6.47 -17.45 -11.22
N ASN A 42 5.54 -17.20 -10.29
CA ASN A 42 4.58 -18.20 -9.84
C ASN A 42 3.18 -17.59 -9.76
N PRO A 43 2.31 -17.83 -10.77
CA PRO A 43 0.95 -17.30 -10.77
C PRO A 43 0.07 -17.77 -9.61
N LYS A 44 0.45 -18.83 -8.89
CA LYS A 44 -0.26 -19.28 -7.68
C LYS A 44 0.11 -18.47 -6.43
N ASP A 45 1.18 -17.68 -6.51
CA ASP A 45 1.57 -16.72 -5.49
C ASP A 45 1.02 -15.34 -5.86
N PHE A 46 -0.13 -15.03 -5.31
CA PHE A 46 -0.85 -13.79 -5.57
C PHE A 46 -1.44 -13.25 -4.27
N ILE A 47 -1.72 -11.96 -4.27
CA ILE A 47 -2.36 -11.25 -3.17
C ILE A 47 -3.58 -10.54 -3.75
N GLN A 48 -4.75 -10.72 -3.15
CA GLN A 48 -5.95 -9.97 -3.49
C GLN A 48 -6.52 -9.39 -2.19
N ILE A 49 -6.66 -8.07 -2.16
CA ILE A 49 -7.15 -7.33 -1.01
C ILE A 49 -8.40 -6.58 -1.46
N PRO A 50 -9.60 -7.13 -1.19
CA PRO A 50 -10.85 -6.43 -1.40
C PRO A 50 -10.84 -5.06 -0.72
N TRP A 51 -11.42 -4.04 -1.36
CA TRP A 51 -11.43 -2.69 -0.78
C TRP A 51 -12.11 -2.63 0.59
N GLU A 52 -13.10 -3.49 0.82
CA GLU A 52 -13.77 -3.65 2.11
C GLU A 52 -12.88 -4.22 3.22
N GLU A 53 -11.82 -4.96 2.89
CA GLU A 53 -10.85 -5.46 3.85
C GLU A 53 -9.73 -4.45 4.16
N VAL A 54 -9.62 -3.37 3.38
CA VAL A 54 -8.63 -2.32 3.62
C VAL A 54 -9.03 -1.51 4.86
N ASP A 55 -8.16 -1.53 5.86
CA ASP A 55 -8.27 -0.64 7.02
C ASP A 55 -7.66 0.72 6.68
N TYR A 56 -6.38 0.74 6.31
CA TYR A 56 -5.70 1.96 5.84
C TYR A 56 -4.53 1.64 4.90
N VAL A 57 -4.10 2.66 4.16
CA VAL A 57 -2.93 2.62 3.27
C VAL A 57 -1.90 3.60 3.80
N SER A 58 -0.68 3.14 4.03
CA SER A 58 0.44 3.95 4.50
C SER A 58 1.54 3.98 3.46
N ALA A 59 1.92 5.16 2.98
CA ALA A 59 3.00 5.29 1.99
C ALA A 59 4.17 6.04 2.59
N SER A 60 5.36 5.45 2.67
CA SER A 60 6.57 6.15 3.14
C SER A 60 7.14 7.02 2.03
N VAL A 61 7.31 8.29 2.33
CA VAL A 61 7.63 9.35 1.41
C VAL A 61 8.90 10.01 1.98
N TYR A 62 9.83 10.35 1.11
CA TYR A 62 11.16 10.85 1.45
C TYR A 62 11.42 12.14 0.67
N PHE A 63 12.51 12.82 1.00
CA PHE A 63 12.96 14.03 0.31
C PHE A 63 11.84 15.10 0.19
N LYS A 64 11.16 15.40 1.29
CA LYS A 64 10.07 16.40 1.37
C LYS A 64 8.90 16.11 0.41
N GLY A 65 8.57 14.85 0.14
CA GLY A 65 7.41 14.52 -0.72
C GLY A 65 7.78 13.95 -2.08
N LYS A 66 9.07 13.95 -2.43
CA LYS A 66 9.52 13.70 -3.81
C LYS A 66 9.69 12.23 -4.15
N TRP A 67 9.86 11.35 -3.16
CA TRP A 67 10.17 9.95 -3.41
C TRP A 67 9.38 9.02 -2.52
N ILE A 68 8.83 7.93 -3.06
CA ILE A 68 8.07 6.93 -2.31
C ILE A 68 8.69 5.57 -2.59
N PRO A 69 9.64 5.07 -1.77
CA PRO A 69 10.23 3.76 -2.00
C PRO A 69 9.23 2.64 -1.81
N ARG A 70 8.32 2.77 -0.82
CA ARG A 70 7.38 1.72 -0.44
C ARG A 70 6.09 2.29 0.10
N TYR A 71 5.03 1.52 -0.06
CA TYR A 71 3.74 1.72 0.59
C TYR A 71 3.20 0.39 1.08
N ALA A 72 2.32 0.44 2.06
CA ALA A 72 1.76 -0.70 2.73
C ALA A 72 0.25 -0.56 2.82
N ILE A 73 -0.45 -1.68 2.67
CA ILE A 73 -1.89 -1.79 2.81
C ILE A 73 -2.13 -2.61 4.08
N ALA A 74 -2.65 -1.94 5.10
CA ALA A 74 -3.12 -2.60 6.30
C ALA A 74 -4.54 -3.11 6.06
N THR A 75 -4.75 -4.38 6.34
CA THR A 75 -6.06 -5.01 6.29
C THR A 75 -6.65 -5.08 7.68
N LYS A 76 -7.98 -5.17 7.77
CA LYS A 76 -8.69 -5.27 9.05
C LYS A 76 -8.30 -6.53 9.83
N THR A 77 -7.99 -7.62 9.13
CA THR A 77 -7.86 -8.96 9.72
C THR A 77 -6.52 -9.65 9.42
N ASN A 78 -5.91 -9.41 8.25
CA ASN A 78 -4.78 -10.18 7.72
C ASN A 78 -3.44 -9.42 7.77
N GLY A 79 -3.32 -8.45 8.67
CA GLY A 79 -2.10 -7.67 8.85
C GLY A 79 -1.80 -6.75 7.67
N MET A 80 -0.50 -6.51 7.42
CA MET A 80 -0.05 -5.44 6.54
C MET A 80 0.81 -5.96 5.38
N TYR A 81 0.43 -5.60 4.15
CA TYR A 81 1.12 -5.99 2.92
C TYR A 81 1.92 -4.82 2.38
N THR A 82 3.23 -4.99 2.21
CA THR A 82 4.12 -3.91 1.74
C THR A 82 4.55 -4.14 0.31
N PHE A 83 4.55 -3.06 -0.48
CA PHE A 83 4.88 -3.05 -1.89
C PHE A 83 5.80 -1.89 -2.26
N ALA A 84 6.56 -2.08 -3.33
CA ALA A 84 7.21 -1.01 -4.10
C ALA A 84 6.74 -1.12 -5.54
N SER A 85 6.68 -0.01 -6.28
CA SER A 85 6.33 -0.03 -7.70
C SER A 85 7.10 1.02 -8.47
N LYS A 86 7.15 0.91 -9.80
CA LYS A 86 7.89 1.87 -10.64
C LYS A 86 7.29 3.29 -10.52
N GLU A 87 5.96 3.40 -10.58
CA GLU A 87 5.25 4.67 -10.44
C GLU A 87 4.31 4.65 -9.21
N PRO A 88 4.84 4.73 -7.98
CA PRO A 88 4.05 4.58 -6.75
C PRO A 88 2.98 5.67 -6.60
N LEU A 89 3.23 6.87 -7.12
CA LEU A 89 2.25 7.95 -7.13
C LEU A 89 1.03 7.63 -8.00
N LYS A 90 1.18 6.88 -9.10
CA LYS A 90 0.04 6.48 -9.93
C LYS A 90 -0.80 5.42 -9.20
N VAL A 91 -0.14 4.45 -8.56
CA VAL A 91 -0.82 3.43 -7.76
C VAL A 91 -1.62 4.07 -6.63
N LEU A 92 -1.01 4.93 -5.82
CA LEU A 92 -1.71 5.61 -4.72
C LEU A 92 -2.85 6.50 -5.23
N LYS A 93 -2.69 7.17 -6.38
CA LYS A 93 -3.78 7.94 -7.00
C LYS A 93 -4.94 7.07 -7.45
N ALA A 94 -4.68 5.88 -7.99
CA ALA A 94 -5.72 4.94 -8.37
C ALA A 94 -6.49 4.43 -7.14
N MET A 95 -5.78 4.09 -6.06
CA MET A 95 -6.38 3.63 -4.80
C MET A 95 -7.29 4.67 -4.13
N LYS A 96 -7.01 5.97 -4.29
CA LYS A 96 -7.84 7.05 -3.72
C LYS A 96 -9.31 7.03 -4.14
N LYS A 97 -9.66 6.34 -5.23
CA LYS A 97 -11.05 6.17 -5.66
C LYS A 97 -11.84 5.24 -4.73
N TYR A 98 -11.14 4.33 -4.05
CA TYR A 98 -11.73 3.23 -3.29
C TYR A 98 -11.44 3.31 -1.79
N VAL A 99 -10.35 3.98 -1.42
CA VAL A 99 -9.95 4.18 -0.03
C VAL A 99 -10.26 5.62 0.39
N PRO A 100 -11.07 5.84 1.44
CA PRO A 100 -11.32 7.16 2.01
C PRO A 100 -10.04 7.94 2.31
N ALA A 101 -10.08 9.26 2.14
CA ALA A 101 -8.88 10.10 2.23
C ALA A 101 -8.21 10.09 3.61
N ASP A 102 -8.99 9.93 4.67
CA ASP A 102 -8.55 9.79 6.07
C ASP A 102 -7.86 8.45 6.34
N ARG A 103 -8.13 7.44 5.52
CA ARG A 103 -7.49 6.11 5.55
C ARG A 103 -6.31 5.99 4.58
N LEU A 104 -6.08 6.98 3.72
CA LEU A 104 -4.92 7.04 2.84
C LEU A 104 -3.83 7.92 3.45
N LEU A 105 -3.10 7.33 4.39
CA LEU A 105 -2.10 7.97 5.20
C LEU A 105 -0.80 8.17 4.41
N LYS A 106 -0.41 9.43 4.22
CA LYS A 106 0.92 9.79 3.73
C LYS A 106 1.91 9.68 4.90
N SER A 107 2.72 8.62 4.92
CA SER A 107 3.89 8.56 5.77
C SER A 107 5.03 9.35 5.09
N LEU A 108 5.47 10.49 5.61
CA LEU A 108 6.87 10.95 5.43
C LEU A 108 7.65 10.82 6.75
N THR A 109 6.86 10.83 7.81
CA THR A 109 7.05 11.66 9.00
C THR A 109 5.79 11.62 9.86
N PHE A 110 4.80 10.74 9.58
CA PHE A 110 3.66 10.56 10.49
C PHE A 110 4.20 10.21 11.91
N PHE A 111 5.30 9.46 11.93
CA PHE A 111 6.12 9.13 13.11
C PHE A 111 7.18 10.17 13.52
N GLN A 112 7.47 11.22 12.76
CA GLN A 112 8.28 12.34 13.29
C GLN A 112 7.43 13.31 14.14
N VAL A 113 6.10 13.42 13.95
CA VAL A 113 5.25 14.39 14.69
C VAL A 113 4.43 13.77 15.82
N ILE A 114 4.01 12.51 15.76
CA ILE A 114 3.61 11.82 17.01
C ILE A 114 4.77 11.91 18.03
N LYS A 115 6.03 11.93 17.56
CA LYS A 115 7.24 12.17 18.36
C LYS A 115 7.44 13.61 18.86
N ARG A 116 6.85 14.64 18.23
CA ARG A 116 6.72 16.00 18.84
C ARG A 116 5.51 16.12 19.78
N GLY A 117 4.47 15.31 19.59
CA GLY A 117 3.34 15.22 20.51
C GLY A 117 3.66 14.55 21.85
N LEU A 118 4.73 13.75 21.92
CA LEU A 118 5.14 12.99 23.11
C LEU A 118 6.49 13.43 23.73
N ALA A 119 7.35 14.17 23.00
CA ALA A 119 8.57 14.75 23.58
C ALA A 119 8.23 16.03 24.37
N LYS A 120 8.31 15.95 25.71
CA LYS A 120 8.22 17.03 26.71
C LYS A 120 6.84 17.67 26.96
N LYS A 121 5.94 16.90 27.57
CA LYS A 121 4.95 17.44 28.52
C LYS A 121 5.43 17.42 29.98
N LYS A 122 6.65 16.95 30.30
CA LYS A 122 7.28 16.95 31.65
C LYS A 122 8.78 16.65 31.50
N VAL A 123 9.67 17.62 31.75
CA VAL A 123 11.00 17.49 32.39
C VAL A 123 11.53 18.94 32.51
N ASP A 124 11.41 19.43 33.75
CA ASP A 124 12.09 20.53 34.44
C ASP A 124 11.49 21.95 34.45
N ALA A 125 11.20 22.36 35.70
CA ALA A 125 10.80 23.66 36.27
C ALA A 125 9.31 24.04 36.21
#